data_AF-U6KUS1-F1
#
_entry.id   AF-U6KUS1-F1
#
_cell.length_a   1.000
_cell.length_b   1.000
_cell.length_c   1.000
_cell.angle_alpha   90.00
_cell.angle_beta   90.00
_cell.angle_gamma   90.00
#
_symmetry.space_group_name_H-M   'P 1'
#
loop_
_entity.id
_entity.type
_entity.pdbx_description
1 polymer ?
#
loop_
_entity_poly.entity_id
_entity_poly.type
_entity_poly.pdbx_seq_one_letter_code
_entity_poly.pdbx_strand_id
1 'polypeptide(L)'
;MRRLCLAELEMMDFDGKFNELFQQSLYDIRKDFICWSSLSDLDRENHQGLRHLLKCLFALPFELNKKANLCLQVGWTVQLSKFPQSGAFLKSHIDGGFEEDTNNGRKVSAIYFPCGPRWQ
;
A
#
# COMPACT_ATOMS: atom_id res chain seq x y z
N MET A 1 -16.24 7.69 -2.47
CA MET A 1 -14.88 7.13 -2.69
C MET A 1 -14.32 6.40 -1.48
N ARG A 2 -14.00 7.06 -0.36
CA ARG A 2 -13.39 6.38 0.80
C ARG A 2 -14.15 5.16 1.33
N ARG A 3 -15.47 5.27 1.54
CA ARG A 3 -16.32 4.14 1.96
C ARG A 3 -16.37 3.00 0.94
N LEU A 4 -16.34 3.33 -0.36
CA LEU A 4 -16.34 2.35 -1.44
C LEU A 4 -15.01 1.56 -1.45
N CYS A 5 -13.86 2.26 -1.41
CA CYS A 5 -12.56 1.60 -1.30
C CYS A 5 -12.48 0.68 -0.08
N LEU A 6 -13.06 1.09 1.05
CA LEU A 6 -13.06 0.27 2.26
C LEU A 6 -13.89 -1.02 2.08
N ALA A 7 -15.12 -0.91 1.54
CA ALA A 7 -15.97 -2.08 1.28
C ALA A 7 -15.32 -3.05 0.27
N GLU A 8 -14.66 -2.52 -0.76
CA GLU A 8 -13.92 -3.32 -1.74
C GLU A 8 -12.71 -4.03 -1.10
N LEU A 9 -11.99 -3.39 -0.18
CA LEU A 9 -10.91 -4.03 0.58
C LEU A 9 -11.44 -5.12 1.52
N GLU A 10 -12.60 -4.90 2.16
CA GLU A 10 -13.27 -5.91 2.99
C GLU A 10 -13.69 -7.13 2.17
N MET A 11 -14.16 -6.93 0.94
CA MET A 11 -14.45 -8.02 0.00
C MET A 11 -13.19 -8.81 -0.38
N MET A 12 -12.09 -8.12 -0.70
CA MET A 12 -10.81 -8.79 -0.98
C MET A 12 -10.27 -9.59 0.22
N ASP A 13 -10.51 -9.11 1.44
CA ASP A 13 -10.19 -9.84 2.67
C ASP A 13 -11.07 -11.08 2.86
N PHE A 14 -12.37 -10.95 2.60
CA PHE A 14 -13.30 -12.09 2.61
C PHE A 14 -12.90 -13.17 1.59
N ASP A 15 -12.39 -12.77 0.43
CA ASP A 15 -11.88 -13.67 -0.62
C ASP A 15 -10.49 -14.28 -0.30
N GLY A 16 -9.94 -13.99 0.88
CA GLY A 16 -8.65 -14.55 1.34
C GLY A 16 -7.43 -14.02 0.57
N LYS A 17 -7.52 -12.82 -0.04
CA LYS A 17 -6.40 -12.24 -0.82
C LYS A 17 -5.25 -11.74 0.05
N PHE A 18 -5.49 -11.52 1.33
CA PHE A 18 -4.52 -11.03 2.29
C PHE A 18 -3.80 -12.19 2.98
N ASN A 19 -2.47 -12.18 2.93
CA ASN A 19 -1.64 -13.23 3.50
C ASN A 19 -0.73 -12.65 4.57
N GLU A 20 -0.48 -13.40 5.64
CA GLU A 20 0.58 -13.09 6.58
C GLU A 20 1.94 -13.28 5.88
N LEU A 21 2.90 -12.39 6.12
CA LEU A 21 4.24 -12.52 5.57
C LEU A 21 5.01 -13.61 6.32
N PHE A 22 5.00 -14.85 5.80
CA PHE A 22 5.73 -15.98 6.37
C PHE A 22 7.24 -15.99 6.04
N GLN A 23 7.92 -14.84 6.05
CA GLN A 23 9.39 -14.81 5.97
C GLN A 23 9.99 -14.78 7.38
N GLN A 24 10.81 -15.80 7.70
CA GLN A 24 11.37 -16.04 9.05
C GLN A 24 12.11 -14.83 9.64
N SER A 25 12.62 -13.89 8.83
CA SER A 25 13.30 -12.68 9.25
C SER A 25 12.41 -11.45 9.49
N LEU A 26 11.10 -11.51 9.15
CA LEU A 26 10.18 -10.36 9.21
C LEU A 26 9.16 -10.42 10.36
N TYR A 27 8.99 -11.57 11.02
CA TYR A 27 8.03 -11.73 12.13
C TYR A 27 8.29 -10.75 13.29
N ASP A 28 9.55 -10.45 13.55
CA ASP A 28 9.92 -9.51 14.60
C ASP A 28 9.79 -8.05 14.17
N ILE A 29 9.53 -7.73 12.90
CA ILE A 29 9.45 -6.35 12.40
C ILE A 29 8.01 -5.93 12.17
N ARG A 30 7.17 -6.85 11.69
CA ARG A 30 5.78 -6.55 11.34
C ARG A 30 4.85 -7.75 11.56
N LYS A 31 3.61 -7.46 11.89
CA LYS A 31 2.52 -8.41 12.10
C LYS A 31 1.23 -7.90 11.45
N ASP A 32 1.27 -7.72 10.14
CA ASP A 32 0.11 -7.36 9.32
C ASP A 32 -0.09 -8.38 8.21
N PHE A 33 -1.29 -8.38 7.63
CA PHE A 33 -1.60 -9.16 6.45
C PHE A 33 -1.45 -8.28 5.22
N ILE A 34 -0.84 -8.82 4.18
CA ILE A 34 -0.50 -8.08 2.97
C ILE A 34 -1.11 -8.75 1.74
N CYS A 35 -1.55 -7.91 0.81
CA CYS A 35 -1.85 -8.29 -0.54
C CYS A 35 -1.06 -7.36 -1.49
N TRP A 36 -0.22 -7.93 -2.35
CA TRP A 36 0.37 -7.19 -3.46
C TRP A 36 -0.62 -7.20 -4.63
N SER A 37 -0.93 -6.03 -5.15
CA SER A 37 -1.92 -5.88 -6.22
C SER A 37 -1.47 -4.83 -7.24
N SER A 38 -1.92 -4.99 -8.47
CA SER A 38 -1.74 -4.06 -9.58
C SER A 38 -3.09 -3.64 -10.14
N LEU A 39 -3.10 -2.65 -11.04
CA LEU A 39 -4.33 -2.24 -11.71
C LEU A 39 -4.97 -3.39 -12.53
N SER A 40 -4.20 -4.36 -12.98
CA SER A 40 -4.71 -5.53 -13.72
C SER A 40 -5.39 -6.56 -12.82
N ASP A 41 -5.01 -6.63 -11.55
CA ASP A 41 -5.55 -7.63 -10.61
C ASP A 41 -6.92 -7.22 -10.06
N LEU A 42 -7.26 -5.93 -10.14
CA LEU A 42 -8.54 -5.40 -9.68
C LEU A 42 -9.63 -5.61 -10.72
N ASP A 43 -10.63 -6.41 -10.39
CA ASP A 43 -11.84 -6.54 -11.22
C ASP A 43 -12.48 -5.18 -11.57
N ARG A 44 -12.95 -5.05 -12.83
CA ARG A 44 -13.42 -3.76 -13.37
C ARG A 44 -14.78 -3.35 -12.82
N GLU A 45 -15.61 -4.31 -12.45
CA GLU A 45 -16.98 -4.07 -12.00
C GLU A 45 -17.04 -3.97 -10.47
N ASN A 46 -16.30 -4.86 -9.79
CA ASN A 46 -16.33 -5.01 -8.34
C ASN A 46 -15.34 -4.09 -7.59
N HIS A 47 -14.28 -3.59 -8.23
CA HIS A 47 -13.24 -2.79 -7.57
C HIS A 47 -13.10 -1.38 -8.17
N GLN A 48 -14.21 -0.72 -8.52
CA GLN A 48 -14.19 0.59 -9.19
C GLN A 48 -13.52 1.67 -8.34
N GLY A 49 -13.76 1.66 -7.03
CA GLY A 49 -13.19 2.60 -6.07
C GLY A 49 -11.67 2.49 -5.97
N LEU A 50 -11.16 1.28 -5.76
CA LEU A 50 -9.74 0.96 -5.70
C LEU A 50 -9.07 1.24 -7.04
N ARG A 51 -9.67 0.87 -8.17
CA ARG A 51 -9.13 1.19 -9.50
C ARG A 51 -8.98 2.69 -9.72
N HIS A 52 -9.96 3.48 -9.29
CA HIS A 52 -9.86 4.94 -9.35
C HIS A 52 -8.75 5.47 -8.43
N LEU A 53 -8.68 4.99 -7.19
CA LEU A 53 -7.63 5.36 -6.24
C LEU A 53 -6.23 5.05 -6.79
N LEU A 54 -6.00 3.83 -7.30
CA LEU A 54 -4.71 3.43 -7.85
C LEU A 54 -4.30 4.30 -9.04
N LYS A 55 -5.23 4.64 -9.94
CA LYS A 55 -4.95 5.59 -11.03
C LYS A 55 -4.48 6.95 -10.50
N CYS A 56 -5.13 7.47 -9.46
CA CYS A 56 -4.73 8.73 -8.83
C CYS A 56 -3.34 8.63 -8.18
N LEU A 57 -3.05 7.54 -7.46
CA LEU A 57 -1.74 7.30 -6.87
C LEU A 57 -0.64 7.17 -7.94
N PHE A 58 -0.92 6.44 -9.02
CA PHE A 58 -0.01 6.26 -10.15
C PHE A 58 0.23 7.55 -10.95
N ALA A 59 -0.66 8.54 -10.84
CA ALA A 59 -0.46 9.86 -11.41
C ALA A 59 0.50 10.73 -10.58
N LEU A 60 0.70 10.44 -9.28
CA LEU A 60 1.51 11.27 -8.39
C LEU A 60 2.95 11.46 -8.86
N PRO A 61 3.70 10.43 -9.31
CA PRO A 61 5.05 10.62 -9.84
C PRO A 61 5.11 11.65 -10.97
N PHE A 62 4.13 11.64 -11.89
CA PHE A 62 4.09 12.57 -13.01
C PHE A 62 3.84 14.00 -12.54
N GLU A 63 2.88 14.20 -11.65
CA GLU A 63 2.55 15.52 -11.12
C GLU A 63 3.67 16.10 -10.24
N LEU A 64 4.36 15.24 -9.48
CA LEU A 64 5.51 15.64 -8.69
C LEU A 64 6.71 15.97 -9.57
N ASN A 65 7.02 15.14 -10.58
CA ASN A 65 8.11 15.37 -11.52
C ASN A 65 7.98 16.70 -12.28
N LYS A 66 6.75 17.11 -12.61
CA LYS A 66 6.48 18.41 -13.25
C LYS A 66 6.84 19.60 -12.36
N LYS A 67 6.77 19.44 -11.04
CA LYS A 67 6.96 20.51 -10.05
C LYS A 67 8.36 20.53 -9.44
N ALA A 68 8.94 19.34 -9.30
CA ALA A 68 10.27 19.12 -8.77
C ALA A 68 10.90 18.02 -9.62
N ASN A 69 12.06 18.28 -10.23
CA ASN A 69 12.78 17.35 -11.11
C ASN A 69 13.33 16.13 -10.33
N LEU A 70 12.44 15.28 -9.81
CA LEU A 70 12.73 14.19 -8.90
C LEU A 70 13.02 12.87 -9.64
N CYS A 71 12.74 12.83 -10.95
CA CYS A 71 12.88 11.65 -11.80
C CYS A 71 12.19 10.41 -11.21
N LEU A 72 11.00 10.60 -10.63
CA LEU A 72 10.20 9.53 -10.05
C LEU A 72 9.65 8.62 -11.15
N GLN A 73 9.67 7.32 -10.89
CA GLN A 73 8.99 6.32 -11.72
C GLN A 73 7.85 5.69 -10.91
N VAL A 74 6.78 5.33 -11.60
CA VAL A 74 5.63 4.67 -10.97
C VAL A 74 5.96 3.20 -10.70
N GLY A 75 5.66 2.74 -9.48
CA GLY A 75 5.64 1.31 -9.18
C GLY A 75 4.39 0.66 -9.77
N TRP A 76 4.54 -0.47 -10.45
CA TRP A 76 3.43 -1.19 -11.09
C TRP A 76 2.53 -1.94 -10.10
N THR A 77 3.04 -2.18 -8.89
CA THR A 77 2.34 -2.86 -7.81
C THR A 77 2.20 -1.95 -6.59
N VAL A 78 1.13 -2.15 -5.84
CA VAL A 78 0.86 -1.51 -4.56
C VAL A 78 0.75 -2.57 -3.47
N GLN A 79 1.15 -2.21 -2.27
CA GLN A 79 0.96 -3.03 -1.07
C GLN A 79 -0.37 -2.62 -0.41
N LEU A 80 -1.30 -3.55 -0.31
CA LEU A 80 -2.49 -3.43 0.54
C LEU A 80 -2.17 -4.09 1.87
N SER A 81 -2.32 -3.36 2.98
CA SER A 81 -2.05 -3.86 4.32
C SER A 81 -3.29 -3.84 5.20
N LYS A 82 -3.49 -4.93 5.94
CA LYS A 82 -4.53 -5.08 6.97
C LYS A 82 -3.86 -5.35 8.31
N PHE A 83 -4.14 -4.47 9.27
CA PHE A 83 -3.72 -4.60 10.66
C PHE A 83 -4.91 -5.05 11.51
N PRO A 84 -5.01 -6.34 11.89
CA PRO A 84 -6.08 -6.79 12.78
C PRO A 84 -5.94 -6.14 14.17
N GLN A 85 -7.06 -5.92 14.87
CA GLN A 85 -7.07 -5.25 16.18
C GLN A 85 -6.19 -5.95 17.24
N SER A 86 -5.91 -7.24 17.09
CA SER A 86 -5.15 -8.04 18.05
C SER A 86 -3.63 -7.94 17.84
N GLY A 87 -2.98 -6.91 18.40
CA GLY A 87 -1.52 -6.84 18.53
C GLY A 87 -0.76 -6.84 17.21
N ALA A 88 -1.41 -6.45 16.10
CA ALA A 88 -0.74 -6.18 14.83
C ALA A 88 0.13 -4.92 14.95
N PHE A 89 1.33 -4.96 14.39
CA PHE A 89 2.24 -3.83 14.45
C PHE A 89 3.13 -3.77 13.22
N LEU A 90 3.78 -2.61 13.04
CA LEU A 90 4.94 -2.42 12.19
C LEU A 90 5.91 -1.59 13.02
N LYS A 91 7.07 -2.16 13.37
CA LYS A 91 8.09 -1.46 14.16
C LYS A 91 8.63 -0.28 13.37
N SER A 92 9.25 0.68 14.06
CA SER A 92 10.01 1.75 13.39
C SER A 92 11.00 1.15 12.39
N HIS A 93 10.95 1.63 11.16
CA HIS A 93 11.75 1.15 10.05
C HIS A 93 11.95 2.29 9.04
N ILE A 94 12.81 2.04 8.06
CA ILE A 94 13.07 2.92 6.92
C ILE A 94 12.61 2.16 5.66
N ASP A 95 11.70 2.77 4.88
CA ASP A 95 11.17 2.17 3.63
C ASP A 95 12.22 2.10 2.51
N GLY A 96 13.17 3.03 2.54
CA GLY A 96 14.26 3.22 1.60
C GLY A 96 15.09 4.43 2.00
N GLY A 97 16.38 4.44 1.66
CA GLY A 97 17.32 5.51 2.01
C GLY A 97 18.30 5.81 0.89
N PHE A 98 19.27 6.68 1.18
CA PHE A 98 20.35 7.04 0.25
C PHE A 98 21.69 6.37 0.59
N GLU A 99 21.81 5.81 1.80
CA GLU A 99 22.99 5.08 2.26
C GLU A 99 23.08 3.71 1.58
N GLU A 100 24.29 3.19 1.38
CA GLU A 100 24.54 1.93 0.64
C GLU A 100 23.66 0.77 1.12
N ASP A 101 23.53 0.57 2.44
CA ASP A 101 22.76 -0.53 3.04
C ASP A 101 21.23 -0.34 2.99
N THR A 102 20.75 0.87 2.67
CA THR A 102 19.32 1.22 2.67
C THR A 102 18.81 1.70 1.31
N ASN A 103 19.70 1.89 0.34
CA ASN A 103 19.39 2.38 -0.98
C ASN A 103 18.76 1.28 -1.84
N ASN A 104 17.44 1.35 -1.94
CA ASN A 104 16.62 0.46 -2.75
C ASN A 104 15.92 1.20 -3.90
N GLY A 105 16.39 2.42 -4.23
CA GLY A 105 15.83 3.26 -5.28
C GLY A 105 14.47 3.92 -4.95
N ARG A 106 13.86 3.65 -3.79
CA ARG A 106 12.62 4.32 -3.37
C ARG A 106 12.93 5.74 -2.90
N LYS A 107 12.26 6.73 -3.50
CA LYS A 107 12.38 8.15 -3.13
C LYS A 107 11.15 8.70 -2.39
N VAL A 108 9.97 8.14 -2.66
CA VAL A 108 8.69 8.61 -2.12
C VAL A 108 7.82 7.40 -1.78
N SER A 109 7.33 7.34 -0.54
CA SER A 109 6.26 6.45 -0.12
C SER A 109 4.94 7.24 -0.04
N ALA A 110 3.91 6.78 -0.76
CA ALA A 110 2.57 7.36 -0.70
C ALA A 110 1.62 6.36 -0.04
N ILE A 111 1.01 6.74 1.07
CA ILE A 111 0.13 5.89 1.87
C ILE A 111 -1.26 6.50 1.90
N TYR A 112 -2.27 5.67 1.60
CA TYR A 112 -3.67 6.06 1.71
C TYR A 112 -4.36 5.26 2.81
N PHE A 113 -5.01 5.95 3.74
CA PHE A 113 -5.79 5.34 4.82
C PHE A 113 -7.28 5.38 4.48
N PRO A 114 -7.90 4.24 4.09
CA PRO A 114 -9.34 4.16 3.83
C PRO A 114 -10.16 4.22 5.12
N CYS A 115 -9.57 3.80 6.23
CA CYS A 115 -10.13 3.90 7.58
C CYS A 115 -10.00 5.34 8.08
N GLY A 116 -11.00 5.82 8.80
CA GLY A 116 -10.91 7.16 9.39
C GLY A 116 -10.01 7.13 10.60
N PRO A 117 -9.61 8.29 11.13
CA PRO A 117 -9.07 8.34 12.47
C PRO A 117 -10.08 7.69 13.43
N ARG A 118 -9.78 6.49 13.91
CA ARG A 118 -10.29 5.97 15.17
C ARG A 118 -9.18 6.22 16.19
N TRP A 119 -8.90 7.49 16.46
CA TRP A 119 -8.12 7.85 17.64
C TRP A 119 -9.04 7.61 18.84
N GLN A 120 -8.84 6.49 19.52
CA GLN A 120 -9.25 6.31 20.91
C GLN A 120 -7.97 6.17 21.73
#